data_AF-A0A432HZC6-F1
#
_entry.id   AF-A0A432HZC6-F1
#
_cell.length_a   1.000
_cell.length_b   1.000
_cell.length_c   1.000
_cell.angle_alpha   90.00
_cell.angle_beta   90.00
_cell.angle_gamma   90.00
#
_symmetry.space_group_name_H-M   'P 1'
#
loop_
_entity.id
_entity.type
_entity.pdbx_description
1 polymer ?
#
loop_
_entity_poly.entity_id
_entity_poly.type
_entity_poly.pdbx_seq_one_letter_code
_entity_poly.pdbx_strand_id
1 'polypeptide(L)'
;MSVSVGRGFVLLLLLLASLSPLVQVSEAVGGTISQDEVWSGAVVLDSDVSVNSGVTLTISAGTDVKVPDDYTIRVTGNIVIEGTSASPVTIWSNRTAVGGTSVSGVWGGITVLGGGSVTASHVSVSRARGAFDVYGSGILDDVTVYDSFVGLRLWGSATITDFACERIDFTCLEVRGSASADGVSTRDAGLGVDHIGSLDLTDLTVMDSGLGIQYADGSSGSTQVVNLTNLQTGLVVRGATSVSASQVRGSGLGLLVDAVSTSGFTLSDANVSDIEVLLLGTDVLDLTFSAITVSSAPSGGSTTSPWAVDVRNEGSFRLQDSNLSGFSGGIRLTGSGSHILDGVDLDLSGAFIDASGTGSLLVEDGTWVTSGDGFGHLSSLTSEWRQLSMSGGTAAESGLEVIGGQHSFTMVEVGRQYNAADQQSVGMDVLWADITANGLTFSGWNTGVDCGQDCFITGDSLTTGQGGVNGGSGMLVDGGEVTLVGLATLDSDVGVHLADGDLHVETWGAA
;
A
#
# COMPACT_ATOMS: atom_id res chain seq x y z
N MET A 1 -38.69 74.52 -33.03
CA MET A 1 -37.83 73.32 -33.07
C MET A 1 -36.61 73.58 -32.19
N SER A 2 -36.61 73.17 -30.92
CA SER A 2 -35.39 73.14 -30.08
C SER A 2 -35.68 72.45 -28.74
N VAL A 3 -35.77 71.11 -28.74
CA VAL A 3 -35.66 70.28 -27.52
C VAL A 3 -35.18 68.88 -27.95
N SER A 4 -33.90 68.73 -28.34
CA SER A 4 -33.31 67.38 -28.52
C SER A 4 -31.83 67.28 -28.15
N VAL A 5 -31.13 68.41 -27.93
CA VAL A 5 -29.68 68.39 -27.65
C VAL A 5 -29.37 68.03 -26.19
N GLY A 6 -30.31 68.19 -25.25
CA GLY A 6 -30.07 67.93 -23.82
C GLY A 6 -30.14 66.46 -23.38
N ARG A 7 -30.80 65.58 -24.14
CA ARG A 7 -31.00 64.16 -23.74
C ARG A 7 -29.83 63.25 -24.14
N GLY A 8 -29.17 63.52 -25.27
CA GLY A 8 -28.01 62.74 -25.71
C GLY A 8 -26.76 62.95 -24.84
N PHE A 9 -26.60 64.16 -24.30
CA PHE A 9 -25.44 64.51 -23.46
C PHE A 9 -25.49 63.84 -22.07
N VAL A 10 -26.69 63.69 -21.49
CA VAL A 10 -26.88 63.02 -20.19
C VAL A 10 -26.70 61.49 -20.29
N LEU A 11 -27.14 60.88 -21.40
CA LEU A 11 -26.93 59.46 -21.66
C LEU A 11 -25.46 59.12 -21.94
N LEU A 12 -24.72 60.02 -22.61
CA LEU A 12 -23.28 59.84 -22.85
C LEU A 12 -22.46 59.98 -21.55
N LEU A 13 -22.82 60.91 -20.66
CA LEU A 13 -22.19 61.07 -19.34
C LEU A 13 -22.46 59.89 -18.40
N LEU A 14 -23.66 59.28 -18.45
CA LEU A 14 -23.97 58.06 -17.69
C LEU A 14 -23.24 56.83 -18.24
N LEU A 15 -23.06 56.73 -19.56
CA LEU A 15 -22.28 55.66 -20.19
C LEU A 15 -20.77 55.80 -19.89
N LEU A 16 -20.24 57.03 -19.89
CA LEU A 16 -18.83 57.29 -19.54
C LEU A 16 -18.54 57.10 -18.05
N ALA A 17 -19.53 57.29 -17.16
CA ALA A 17 -19.39 56.96 -15.73
C ALA A 17 -19.33 55.43 -15.47
N SER A 18 -20.00 54.62 -16.31
CA SER A 18 -19.91 53.15 -16.26
C SER A 18 -18.63 52.55 -16.86
N LEU A 19 -17.80 53.37 -17.52
CA LEU A 19 -16.50 52.98 -18.10
C LEU A 19 -15.30 53.47 -17.26
N SER A 20 -15.55 53.92 -16.03
CA SER A 20 -14.48 54.19 -15.08
C SER A 20 -13.76 52.87 -14.78
N PRO A 21 -12.44 52.73 -15.03
CA PRO A 21 -11.72 51.57 -14.54
C PRO A 21 -11.90 51.53 -13.01
N LEU A 22 -12.37 50.40 -12.47
CA LEU A 22 -12.31 50.16 -11.03
C LEU A 22 -10.85 50.31 -10.63
N VAL A 23 -10.51 51.41 -9.97
CA VAL A 23 -9.24 51.51 -9.25
C VAL A 23 -9.40 50.57 -8.07
N GLN A 24 -8.85 49.36 -8.19
CA GLN A 24 -8.73 48.45 -7.06
C GLN A 24 -7.73 49.08 -6.09
N VAL A 25 -8.25 49.67 -5.01
CA VAL A 25 -7.41 50.12 -3.90
C VAL A 25 -6.97 48.86 -3.17
N SER A 26 -5.66 48.65 -3.11
CA SER A 26 -5.07 47.63 -2.26
C SER A 26 -5.23 48.07 -0.81
N GLU A 27 -5.94 47.30 -0.01
CA GLU A 27 -6.05 47.54 1.43
C GLU A 27 -4.83 46.92 2.13
N ALA A 28 -4.01 47.74 2.78
CA ALA A 28 -2.93 47.25 3.63
C ALA A 28 -3.54 46.88 4.99
N VAL A 29 -3.46 45.61 5.38
CA VAL A 29 -4.04 45.08 6.62
C VAL A 29 -2.99 44.37 7.46
N GLY A 30 -3.18 44.37 8.77
CA GLY A 30 -2.23 43.77 9.70
C GLY A 30 -2.61 44.04 11.16
N GLY A 31 -1.91 43.38 12.08
CA GLY A 31 -2.14 43.52 13.51
C GLY A 31 -3.33 42.74 14.04
N THR A 32 -4.00 43.27 15.06
CA THR A 32 -5.06 42.56 15.79
C THR A 32 -6.45 42.94 15.30
N ILE A 33 -7.21 41.93 14.85
CA ILE A 33 -8.62 42.02 14.51
C ILE A 33 -9.42 41.75 15.78
N SER A 34 -10.03 42.80 16.32
CA SER A 34 -10.73 42.79 17.63
C SER A 34 -12.26 42.91 17.53
N GLN A 35 -12.78 43.08 16.32
CA GLN A 35 -14.20 43.08 15.96
C GLN A 35 -14.34 42.41 14.60
N ASP A 36 -15.53 41.94 14.26
CA ASP A 36 -15.75 41.26 12.99
C ASP A 36 -15.32 42.15 11.81
N GLU A 37 -14.57 41.57 10.89
CA GLU A 37 -13.93 42.28 9.78
C GLU A 37 -14.14 41.52 8.48
N VAL A 38 -14.34 42.25 7.37
CA VAL A 38 -14.55 41.68 6.04
C VAL A 38 -13.46 42.17 5.10
N TRP A 39 -12.72 41.25 4.51
CA TRP A 39 -11.76 41.49 3.46
C TRP A 39 -12.38 41.24 2.09
N SER A 40 -12.17 42.17 1.15
CA SER A 40 -12.65 42.05 -0.22
C SER A 40 -11.71 42.72 -1.21
N GLY A 41 -11.65 42.23 -2.45
CA GLY A 41 -10.81 42.81 -3.50
C GLY A 41 -9.33 42.48 -3.32
N ALA A 42 -8.44 43.47 -3.46
CA ALA A 42 -7.00 43.26 -3.31
C ALA A 42 -6.56 43.63 -1.89
N VAL A 43 -5.98 42.67 -1.17
CA VAL A 43 -5.52 42.82 0.21
C VAL A 43 -4.03 42.52 0.29
N VAL A 44 -3.27 43.37 0.97
CA VAL A 44 -1.84 43.18 1.17
C VAL A 44 -1.55 43.18 2.67
N LEU A 45 -0.95 42.11 3.17
CA LEU A 45 -0.53 42.08 4.58
C LEU A 45 0.68 43.00 4.79
N ASP A 46 0.65 43.81 5.84
CA ASP A 46 1.79 44.66 6.24
C ASP A 46 2.51 44.16 7.51
N SER A 47 1.89 43.21 8.22
CA SER A 47 2.37 42.58 9.44
C SER A 47 1.61 41.26 9.69
N ASP A 48 1.97 40.52 10.74
CA ASP A 48 1.19 39.39 11.23
C ASP A 48 -0.27 39.81 11.54
N VAL A 49 -1.21 38.91 11.26
CA VAL A 49 -2.65 39.12 11.56
C VAL A 49 -3.04 38.22 12.73
N SER A 50 -3.77 38.77 13.70
CA SER A 50 -4.30 38.02 14.85
C SER A 50 -5.80 38.26 15.01
N VAL A 51 -6.61 37.23 14.78
CA VAL A 51 -8.06 37.26 14.99
C VAL A 51 -8.37 36.85 16.42
N ASN A 52 -8.91 37.78 17.21
CA ASN A 52 -9.21 37.56 18.62
C ASN A 52 -10.33 36.53 18.85
N SER A 53 -10.36 35.94 20.04
CA SER A 53 -11.45 35.05 20.46
C SER A 53 -12.81 35.73 20.32
N GLY A 54 -13.80 35.00 19.79
CA GLY A 54 -15.16 35.48 19.59
C GLY A 54 -15.36 36.46 18.43
N VAL A 55 -14.31 36.70 17.64
CA VAL A 55 -14.31 37.57 16.46
C VAL A 55 -14.22 36.73 15.19
N THR A 56 -14.84 37.19 14.12
CA THR A 56 -14.81 36.54 12.80
C THR A 56 -14.14 37.44 11.77
N LEU A 57 -13.11 36.91 11.10
CA LEU A 57 -12.58 37.47 9.85
C LEU A 57 -13.26 36.76 8.68
N THR A 58 -13.96 37.52 7.84
CA THR A 58 -14.57 37.00 6.60
C THR A 58 -13.75 37.46 5.39
N ILE A 59 -13.35 36.55 4.51
CA ILE A 59 -12.69 36.83 3.24
C ILE A 59 -13.68 36.53 2.12
N SER A 60 -14.19 37.57 1.45
CA SER A 60 -15.23 37.45 0.43
C SER A 60 -14.72 36.78 -0.85
N ALA A 61 -15.62 36.21 -1.65
CA ALA A 61 -15.33 35.64 -2.96
C ALA A 61 -14.49 36.57 -3.85
N GLY A 62 -13.52 36.00 -4.59
CA GLY A 62 -12.67 36.73 -5.52
C GLY A 62 -11.60 37.62 -4.87
N THR A 63 -11.41 37.54 -3.56
CA THR A 63 -10.37 38.30 -2.86
C THR A 63 -8.98 37.73 -3.16
N ASP A 64 -8.04 38.62 -3.46
CA ASP A 64 -6.62 38.31 -3.65
C ASP A 64 -5.81 38.85 -2.47
N VAL A 65 -5.33 37.96 -1.62
CA VAL A 65 -4.54 38.26 -0.42
C VAL A 65 -3.07 37.99 -0.69
N LYS A 66 -2.28 39.07 -0.73
CA LYS A 66 -0.83 39.01 -0.90
C LYS A 66 -0.12 39.12 0.44
N VAL A 67 0.79 38.19 0.69
CA VAL A 67 1.68 38.16 1.87
C VAL A 67 3.11 38.49 1.44
N PRO A 68 3.55 39.77 1.53
CA PRO A 68 4.80 40.21 0.92
C PRO A 68 6.06 39.84 1.72
N ASP A 69 5.93 39.53 3.00
CA ASP A 69 7.04 39.13 3.88
C ASP A 69 6.63 37.92 4.75
N ASP A 70 7.43 37.61 5.77
CA ASP A 70 7.26 36.47 6.67
C ASP A 70 6.10 36.60 7.67
N TYR A 71 4.88 36.73 7.16
CA TYR A 71 3.72 36.93 8.02
C TYR A 71 2.90 35.66 8.19
N THR A 72 2.16 35.59 9.30
CA THR A 72 1.25 34.51 9.67
C THR A 72 -0.12 35.10 9.99
N ILE A 73 -1.19 34.41 9.57
CA ILE A 73 -2.55 34.70 10.02
C ILE A 73 -2.87 33.76 11.19
N ARG A 74 -2.93 34.30 12.40
CA ARG A 74 -3.24 33.54 13.63
C ARG A 74 -4.71 33.75 14.02
N VAL A 75 -5.44 32.66 14.21
CA VAL A 75 -6.89 32.68 14.43
C VAL A 75 -7.19 32.06 15.79
N THR A 76 -7.56 32.90 16.77
CA THR A 76 -8.12 32.46 18.06
C THR A 76 -9.65 32.49 18.04
N GLY A 77 -10.24 33.33 17.18
CA GLY A 77 -11.67 33.35 16.86
C GLY A 77 -12.00 32.49 15.65
N ASN A 78 -12.65 33.07 14.65
CA ASN A 78 -13.06 32.37 13.43
C ASN A 78 -12.48 33.04 12.18
N ILE A 79 -12.17 32.24 11.18
CA ILE A 79 -11.91 32.72 9.81
C ILE A 79 -12.88 32.01 8.85
N VAL A 80 -13.55 32.79 8.01
CA VAL A 80 -14.50 32.30 7.01
C VAL A 80 -14.06 32.79 5.63
N ILE A 81 -13.68 31.86 4.75
CA ILE A 81 -13.24 32.15 3.38
C ILE A 81 -14.36 31.72 2.43
N GLU A 82 -15.06 32.69 1.88
CA GLU A 82 -16.29 32.51 1.09
C GLU A 82 -15.99 32.51 -0.42
N GLY A 83 -14.98 31.75 -0.85
CA GLY A 83 -14.70 31.55 -2.26
C GLY A 83 -15.85 30.81 -2.96
N THR A 84 -15.91 30.97 -4.28
CA THR A 84 -16.83 30.21 -5.14
C THR A 84 -16.09 29.72 -6.37
N SER A 85 -16.59 28.68 -7.05
CA SER A 85 -15.99 28.20 -8.30
C SER A 85 -15.86 29.27 -9.39
N ALA A 86 -16.76 30.26 -9.42
CA ALA A 86 -16.70 31.38 -10.34
C ALA A 86 -15.76 32.51 -9.89
N SER A 87 -15.41 32.57 -8.61
CA SER A 87 -14.59 33.63 -8.00
C SER A 87 -13.89 33.07 -6.76
N PRO A 88 -12.84 32.25 -6.94
CA PRO A 88 -12.11 31.66 -5.84
C PRO A 88 -11.32 32.72 -5.07
N VAL A 89 -10.95 32.42 -3.83
CA VAL A 89 -10.03 33.26 -3.05
C VAL A 89 -8.59 32.80 -3.29
N THR A 90 -7.66 33.74 -3.42
CA THR A 90 -6.23 33.46 -3.60
C THR A 90 -5.44 34.04 -2.43
N ILE A 91 -4.64 33.22 -1.75
CA ILE A 91 -3.75 33.65 -0.66
C ILE A 91 -2.34 33.19 -0.99
N TRP A 92 -1.43 34.13 -1.21
CA TRP A 92 -0.13 33.81 -1.80
C TRP A 92 0.97 34.75 -1.35
N SER A 93 2.21 34.31 -1.51
CA SER A 93 3.39 35.14 -1.31
C SER A 93 4.22 35.28 -2.58
N ASN A 94 4.79 36.46 -2.78
CA ASN A 94 5.82 36.71 -3.79
C ASN A 94 7.21 36.87 -3.16
N ARG A 95 7.34 36.60 -1.86
CA ARG A 95 8.60 36.73 -1.12
C ARG A 95 9.62 35.76 -1.71
N THR A 96 10.82 36.27 -1.96
CA THR A 96 11.96 35.43 -2.34
C THR A 96 12.62 34.92 -1.06
N ALA A 97 12.87 33.62 -0.96
CA ALA A 97 13.53 33.04 0.22
C ALA A 97 14.90 33.69 0.48
N VAL A 98 15.18 34.01 1.74
CA VAL A 98 16.48 34.57 2.12
C VAL A 98 17.53 33.47 2.07
N GLY A 99 18.49 33.57 1.14
CA GLY A 99 19.64 32.66 1.06
C GLY A 99 19.37 31.30 0.41
N GLY A 100 18.26 31.14 -0.31
CA GLY A 100 17.91 29.89 -1.01
C GLY A 100 17.20 30.11 -2.35
N THR A 101 17.11 29.05 -3.16
CA THR A 101 16.35 29.01 -4.42
C THR A 101 14.95 28.44 -4.23
N SER A 102 14.59 27.99 -3.03
CA SER A 102 13.26 27.43 -2.79
C SER A 102 12.19 28.52 -2.85
N VAL A 103 11.07 28.18 -3.47
CA VAL A 103 9.90 29.03 -3.60
C VAL A 103 8.80 28.66 -2.60
N SER A 104 8.96 27.57 -1.86
CA SER A 104 8.05 27.06 -0.83
C SER A 104 8.43 27.57 0.57
N GLY A 105 7.45 27.63 1.48
CA GLY A 105 7.71 27.93 2.89
C GLY A 105 8.17 29.36 3.21
N VAL A 106 7.81 30.34 2.37
CA VAL A 106 8.31 31.72 2.51
C VAL A 106 7.48 32.59 3.45
N TRP A 107 6.29 32.14 3.85
CA TRP A 107 5.44 32.78 4.88
C TRP A 107 4.79 31.72 5.78
N GLY A 108 4.18 32.15 6.88
CA GLY A 108 3.71 31.27 7.95
C GLY A 108 2.53 30.38 7.58
N GLY A 109 1.59 30.88 6.76
CA GLY A 109 0.30 30.23 6.53
C GLY A 109 -0.80 30.73 7.46
N ILE A 110 -1.86 29.93 7.58
CA ILE A 110 -3.01 30.17 8.46
C ILE A 110 -2.93 29.21 9.65
N THR A 111 -2.80 29.75 10.86
CA THR A 111 -2.75 28.97 12.10
C THR A 111 -4.02 29.20 12.92
N VAL A 112 -4.87 28.18 13.02
CA VAL A 112 -6.08 28.17 13.84
C VAL A 112 -5.75 27.54 15.18
N LEU A 113 -5.75 28.35 16.24
CA LEU A 113 -5.42 27.92 17.60
C LEU A 113 -6.58 27.13 18.23
N GLY A 114 -6.29 26.45 19.35
CA GLY A 114 -7.31 25.74 20.11
C GLY A 114 -8.47 26.66 20.52
N GLY A 115 -9.70 26.25 20.20
CA GLY A 115 -10.92 27.04 20.40
C GLY A 115 -11.30 27.95 19.22
N GLY A 116 -10.41 28.13 18.23
CA GLY A 116 -10.72 28.82 16.99
C GLY A 116 -11.28 27.89 15.91
N SER A 117 -11.79 28.49 14.82
CA SER A 117 -12.30 27.72 13.67
C SER A 117 -11.91 28.32 12.31
N VAL A 118 -11.81 27.46 11.30
CA VAL A 118 -11.70 27.82 9.88
C VAL A 118 -12.85 27.17 9.10
N THR A 119 -13.54 27.97 8.29
CA THR A 119 -14.42 27.49 7.22
C THR A 119 -13.88 28.05 5.91
N ALA A 120 -13.46 27.19 5.00
CA ALA A 120 -12.86 27.62 3.74
C ALA A 120 -13.49 26.89 2.55
N SER A 121 -13.99 27.66 1.58
CA SER A 121 -14.55 27.15 0.33
C SER A 121 -13.83 27.77 -0.87
N HIS A 122 -13.48 26.96 -1.87
CA HIS A 122 -12.88 27.39 -3.16
C HIS A 122 -11.72 28.38 -2.96
N VAL A 123 -10.69 27.94 -2.24
CA VAL A 123 -9.51 28.75 -1.92
C VAL A 123 -8.24 28.11 -2.44
N SER A 124 -7.34 28.94 -2.95
CA SER A 124 -5.99 28.53 -3.28
C SER A 124 -4.97 29.20 -2.38
N VAL A 125 -4.06 28.41 -1.81
CA VAL A 125 -3.00 28.87 -0.92
C VAL A 125 -1.65 28.45 -1.48
N SER A 126 -0.67 29.36 -1.52
CA SER A 126 0.66 29.00 -2.04
C SER A 126 1.83 29.57 -1.30
N ARG A 127 2.96 28.86 -1.40
CA ARG A 127 4.26 29.25 -0.82
C ARG A 127 4.28 29.35 0.69
N ALA A 128 3.37 28.65 1.35
CA ALA A 128 3.26 28.62 2.82
C ALA A 128 4.16 27.54 3.44
N ARG A 129 4.52 27.70 4.71
CA ARG A 129 5.17 26.64 5.50
C ARG A 129 4.18 25.57 5.96
N GLY A 130 3.00 25.98 6.38
CA GLY A 130 1.84 25.11 6.51
C GLY A 130 0.66 25.93 6.04
N ALA A 131 0.06 25.60 4.90
CA ALA A 131 -1.04 26.41 4.37
C ALA A 131 -2.16 26.53 5.42
N PHE A 132 -2.45 25.42 6.10
CA PHE A 132 -3.34 25.37 7.24
C PHE A 132 -2.71 24.57 8.40
N ASP A 133 -2.61 25.20 9.57
CA ASP A 133 -2.27 24.57 10.84
C ASP A 133 -3.48 24.67 11.78
N VAL A 134 -4.22 23.58 11.95
CA VAL A 134 -5.53 23.59 12.62
C VAL A 134 -5.47 22.82 13.95
N TYR A 135 -5.36 23.56 15.05
CA TYR A 135 -5.47 23.05 16.43
C TYR A 135 -6.91 23.13 16.97
N GLY A 136 -7.77 23.92 16.33
CA GLY A 136 -9.20 24.05 16.63
C GLY A 136 -10.06 23.15 15.74
N SER A 137 -11.06 23.73 15.07
CA SER A 137 -11.91 23.00 14.13
C SER A 137 -11.84 23.54 12.71
N GLY A 138 -12.00 22.67 11.71
CA GLY A 138 -11.98 23.05 10.30
C GLY A 138 -13.12 22.46 9.46
N ILE A 139 -13.63 23.25 8.52
CA ILE A 139 -14.38 22.76 7.36
C ILE A 139 -13.64 23.31 6.13
N LEU A 140 -13.11 22.41 5.30
CA LEU A 140 -12.36 22.75 4.10
C LEU A 140 -13.03 22.08 2.90
N ASP A 141 -13.38 22.88 1.90
CA ASP A 141 -14.17 22.47 0.73
C ASP A 141 -13.55 23.11 -0.54
N ASP A 142 -13.09 22.31 -1.50
CA ASP A 142 -12.38 22.78 -2.69
C ASP A 142 -11.19 23.69 -2.33
N VAL A 143 -10.19 23.10 -1.69
CA VAL A 143 -8.97 23.81 -1.26
C VAL A 143 -7.78 23.29 -2.04
N THR A 144 -7.10 24.18 -2.75
CA THR A 144 -5.86 23.85 -3.46
C THR A 144 -4.65 24.48 -2.79
N VAL A 145 -3.69 23.67 -2.37
CA VAL A 145 -2.39 24.13 -1.86
C VAL A 145 -1.29 23.81 -2.85
N TYR A 146 -0.43 24.77 -3.16
CA TYR A 146 0.70 24.51 -4.05
C TYR A 146 2.00 25.22 -3.67
N ASP A 147 3.12 24.67 -4.15
CA ASP A 147 4.48 25.19 -3.91
C ASP A 147 4.73 25.46 -2.43
N SER A 148 4.34 24.56 -1.52
CA SER A 148 4.35 24.78 -0.06
C SER A 148 5.08 23.64 0.66
N PHE A 149 5.46 23.82 1.92
CA PHE A 149 6.09 22.74 2.68
C PHE A 149 5.07 21.68 3.13
N VAL A 150 3.92 22.13 3.64
CA VAL A 150 2.83 21.27 4.12
C VAL A 150 1.49 21.87 3.70
N GLY A 151 0.55 21.02 3.27
CA GLY A 151 -0.82 21.41 2.95
C GLY A 151 -1.63 21.73 4.21
N LEU A 152 -2.06 20.69 4.93
CA LEU A 152 -2.83 20.80 6.16
C LEU A 152 -2.18 19.97 7.28
N ARG A 153 -1.89 20.61 8.43
CA ARG A 153 -1.61 19.93 9.70
C ARG A 153 -2.81 20.05 10.62
N LEU A 154 -3.44 18.93 10.92
CA LEU A 154 -4.64 18.86 11.75
C LEU A 154 -4.36 18.21 13.10
N TRP A 155 -4.43 19.01 14.16
CA TRP A 155 -4.33 18.57 15.56
C TRP A 155 -5.69 18.50 16.25
N GLY A 156 -6.65 19.31 15.79
CA GLY A 156 -8.02 19.30 16.28
C GLY A 156 -8.93 18.43 15.41
N SER A 157 -10.07 18.96 14.98
CA SER A 157 -11.05 18.19 14.18
C SER A 157 -11.39 18.86 12.86
N ALA A 158 -11.54 18.11 11.76
CA ALA A 158 -11.98 18.69 10.51
C ALA A 158 -12.89 17.80 9.66
N THR A 159 -13.71 18.45 8.83
CA THR A 159 -14.32 17.86 7.65
C THR A 159 -13.63 18.45 6.42
N ILE A 160 -13.18 17.58 5.52
CA ILE A 160 -12.38 17.94 4.36
C ILE A 160 -13.05 17.36 3.12
N THR A 161 -13.33 18.20 2.12
CA THR A 161 -13.87 17.80 0.82
C THR A 161 -13.03 18.46 -0.27
N ASP A 162 -12.60 17.70 -1.27
CA ASP A 162 -11.85 18.20 -2.43
C ASP A 162 -10.59 19.01 -2.03
N PHE A 163 -9.67 18.38 -1.28
CA PHE A 163 -8.41 19.00 -0.87
C PHE A 163 -7.26 18.56 -1.76
N ALA A 164 -6.74 19.48 -2.56
CA ALA A 164 -5.69 19.21 -3.54
C ALA A 164 -4.34 19.82 -3.13
N CYS A 165 -3.28 19.05 -3.33
CA CYS A 165 -1.90 19.47 -3.11
C CYS A 165 -1.05 19.28 -4.37
N GLU A 166 -0.29 20.29 -4.76
CA GLU A 166 0.68 20.20 -5.85
C GLU A 166 2.05 20.76 -5.46
N ARG A 167 3.13 20.01 -5.73
CA ARG A 167 4.51 20.46 -5.45
C ARG A 167 4.67 20.81 -3.97
N ILE A 168 4.51 19.79 -3.13
CA ILE A 168 4.60 19.91 -1.68
C ILE A 168 5.88 19.24 -1.18
N ASP A 169 6.78 20.02 -0.56
CA ASP A 169 8.11 19.50 -0.21
C ASP A 169 8.05 18.34 0.81
N PHE A 170 7.06 18.34 1.71
CA PHE A 170 6.92 17.30 2.75
C PHE A 170 5.60 16.53 2.66
N THR A 171 4.50 17.09 3.17
CA THR A 171 3.26 16.33 3.38
C THR A 171 2.05 17.11 2.90
N CYS A 172 1.16 16.50 2.11
CA CYS A 172 -0.09 17.16 1.76
C CYS A 172 -1.04 17.27 2.97
N LEU A 173 -1.37 16.13 3.58
CA LEU A 173 -2.32 16.06 4.69
C LEU A 173 -1.70 15.32 5.89
N GLU A 174 -1.58 15.99 7.03
CA GLU A 174 -1.13 15.41 8.29
C GLU A 174 -2.27 15.44 9.31
N VAL A 175 -2.72 14.27 9.77
CA VAL A 175 -3.84 14.13 10.72
C VAL A 175 -3.36 13.49 12.03
N ARG A 176 -3.22 14.33 13.05
CA ARG A 176 -2.95 13.93 14.45
C ARG A 176 -4.20 13.94 15.32
N GLY A 177 -5.19 14.75 14.96
CA GLY A 177 -6.49 14.82 15.61
C GLY A 177 -7.50 13.87 14.98
N SER A 178 -8.68 14.38 14.63
CA SER A 178 -9.76 13.59 14.00
C SER A 178 -10.27 14.22 12.71
N ALA A 179 -10.33 13.48 11.60
CA ALA A 179 -10.90 13.98 10.36
C ALA A 179 -11.83 12.99 9.65
N SER A 180 -12.80 13.55 8.94
CA SER A 180 -13.47 12.91 7.80
C SER A 180 -13.02 13.65 6.55
N ALA A 181 -12.45 12.93 5.60
CA ALA A 181 -11.91 13.51 4.37
C ALA A 181 -12.46 12.75 3.15
N ASP A 182 -12.87 13.50 2.13
CA ASP A 182 -13.38 12.97 0.86
C ASP A 182 -12.74 13.75 -0.30
N GLY A 183 -12.17 13.06 -1.29
CA GLY A 183 -11.57 13.73 -2.46
C GLY A 183 -10.23 14.41 -2.15
N VAL A 184 -9.33 13.74 -1.42
CA VAL A 184 -7.96 14.26 -1.21
C VAL A 184 -7.11 13.91 -2.43
N SER A 185 -6.40 14.88 -3.00
CA SER A 185 -5.49 14.63 -4.12
C SER A 185 -4.10 15.22 -3.89
N THR A 186 -3.06 14.50 -4.31
CA THR A 186 -1.67 14.93 -4.18
C THR A 186 -0.89 14.63 -5.46
N ARG A 187 -0.12 15.60 -5.94
CA ARG A 187 0.84 15.43 -7.03
C ARG A 187 2.17 16.07 -6.66
N ASP A 188 3.28 15.36 -6.91
CA ASP A 188 4.64 15.84 -6.65
C ASP A 188 4.81 16.27 -5.19
N ALA A 189 4.70 15.28 -4.29
CA ALA A 189 4.92 15.49 -2.86
C ALA A 189 5.88 14.45 -2.26
N GLY A 190 6.48 14.78 -1.13
CA GLY A 190 7.21 13.79 -0.32
C GLY A 190 6.29 12.67 0.17
N LEU A 191 5.16 13.04 0.76
CA LEU A 191 4.14 12.18 1.34
C LEU A 191 2.73 12.73 1.06
N GLY A 192 1.82 11.88 0.59
CA GLY A 192 0.40 12.24 0.45
C GLY A 192 -0.24 12.48 1.81
N VAL A 193 -0.39 11.42 2.62
CA VAL A 193 -1.08 11.48 3.90
C VAL A 193 -0.23 10.93 5.04
N ASP A 194 -0.01 11.71 6.10
CA ASP A 194 0.52 11.25 7.38
C ASP A 194 -0.63 11.09 8.38
N HIS A 195 -0.98 9.85 8.71
CA HIS A 195 -2.07 9.49 9.60
C HIS A 195 -1.49 9.02 10.94
N ILE A 196 -1.83 9.73 12.01
CA ILE A 196 -1.43 9.42 13.39
C ILE A 196 -2.66 9.33 14.32
N GLY A 197 -3.69 10.13 14.05
CA GLY A 197 -4.91 10.23 14.88
C GLY A 197 -6.05 9.32 14.43
N SER A 198 -7.23 9.88 14.23
CA SER A 198 -8.40 9.18 13.67
C SER A 198 -8.76 9.78 12.32
N LEU A 199 -8.80 8.97 11.26
CA LEU A 199 -9.14 9.44 9.92
C LEU A 199 -10.05 8.44 9.20
N ASP A 200 -11.20 8.93 8.78
CA ASP A 200 -12.01 8.29 7.74
C ASP A 200 -11.77 9.03 6.43
N LEU A 201 -11.07 8.40 5.50
CA LEU A 201 -10.66 8.96 4.22
C LEU A 201 -11.30 8.17 3.08
N THR A 202 -12.06 8.86 2.24
CA THR A 202 -12.60 8.35 0.98
C THR A 202 -12.02 9.11 -0.19
N ASP A 203 -11.85 8.41 -1.32
CA ASP A 203 -11.37 9.00 -2.59
C ASP A 203 -10.03 9.74 -2.43
N LEU A 204 -8.98 8.99 -2.11
CA LEU A 204 -7.62 9.49 -2.13
C LEU A 204 -6.99 9.25 -3.49
N THR A 205 -6.34 10.27 -4.05
CA THR A 205 -5.45 10.12 -5.22
C THR A 205 -4.05 10.66 -4.91
N VAL A 206 -3.02 9.83 -5.07
CA VAL A 206 -1.61 10.26 -4.94
C VAL A 206 -0.83 9.89 -6.20
N MET A 207 -0.20 10.89 -6.82
CA MET A 207 0.56 10.76 -8.07
C MET A 207 1.97 11.32 -7.93
N ASP A 208 2.93 10.67 -8.58
CA ASP A 208 4.31 11.17 -8.78
C ASP A 208 4.95 11.66 -7.46
N SER A 209 4.73 10.92 -6.38
CA SER A 209 5.12 11.28 -5.01
C SER A 209 5.98 10.19 -4.40
N GLY A 210 6.73 10.51 -3.34
CA GLY A 210 7.55 9.51 -2.65
C GLY A 210 6.68 8.41 -2.03
N LEU A 211 5.78 8.82 -1.14
CA LEU A 211 4.91 7.95 -0.34
C LEU A 211 3.43 8.31 -0.52
N GLY A 212 2.58 7.30 -0.60
CA GLY A 212 1.12 7.48 -0.64
C GLY A 212 0.54 7.87 0.70
N ILE A 213 0.45 6.91 1.62
CA ILE A 213 -0.06 7.09 2.98
C ILE A 213 0.88 6.43 3.99
N GLN A 214 1.11 7.10 5.11
CA GLN A 214 1.71 6.52 6.30
C GLN A 214 0.68 6.43 7.42
N TYR A 215 0.52 5.23 7.99
CA TYR A 215 -0.23 4.94 9.20
C TYR A 215 0.75 4.73 10.35
N ALA A 216 0.79 5.68 11.28
CA ALA A 216 1.63 5.61 12.47
C ALA A 216 0.96 4.84 13.60
N ASP A 217 1.76 4.49 14.61
CA ASP A 217 1.29 3.84 15.84
C ASP A 217 0.17 4.65 16.50
N GLY A 218 -0.91 3.97 16.90
CA GLY A 218 -2.12 4.55 17.46
C GLY A 218 -3.18 4.98 16.45
N SER A 219 -2.91 4.88 15.13
CA SER A 219 -3.87 5.28 14.10
C SER A 219 -5.12 4.42 14.08
N SER A 220 -6.28 5.06 13.88
CA SER A 220 -7.59 4.40 13.73
C SER A 220 -8.44 5.01 12.61
N GLY A 221 -9.40 4.24 12.10
CA GLY A 221 -10.36 4.70 11.09
C GLY A 221 -10.29 3.87 9.82
N SER A 222 -10.67 4.45 8.69
CA SER A 222 -10.74 3.74 7.42
C SER A 222 -10.17 4.56 6.26
N THR A 223 -9.64 3.87 5.25
CA THR A 223 -9.25 4.48 3.98
C THR A 223 -9.88 3.69 2.84
N GLN A 224 -10.72 4.31 2.03
CA GLN A 224 -11.46 3.65 0.96
C GLN A 224 -11.30 4.41 -0.35
N VAL A 225 -11.30 3.69 -1.47
CA VAL A 225 -11.11 4.26 -2.83
C VAL A 225 -9.77 5.00 -2.89
N VAL A 226 -8.68 4.25 -3.02
CA VAL A 226 -7.32 4.79 -2.98
C VAL A 226 -6.66 4.58 -4.32
N ASN A 227 -6.25 5.65 -4.99
CA ASN A 227 -5.59 5.63 -6.29
C ASN A 227 -4.12 6.06 -6.15
N LEU A 228 -3.19 5.16 -6.42
CA LEU A 228 -1.75 5.36 -6.24
C LEU A 228 -1.03 5.22 -7.58
N THR A 229 -0.26 6.21 -8.00
CA THR A 229 0.45 6.14 -9.29
C THR A 229 1.85 6.72 -9.21
N ASN A 230 2.83 6.00 -9.76
CA ASN A 230 4.24 6.41 -9.82
C ASN A 230 4.81 6.76 -8.44
N LEU A 231 4.71 5.84 -7.48
CA LEU A 231 5.19 6.03 -6.11
C LEU A 231 6.33 5.07 -5.77
N GLN A 232 7.22 5.49 -4.88
CA GLN A 232 8.21 4.56 -4.33
C GLN A 232 7.57 3.56 -3.38
N THR A 233 6.66 4.03 -2.52
CA THR A 233 5.88 3.16 -1.62
C THR A 233 4.44 3.65 -1.51
N GLY A 234 3.48 2.73 -1.65
CA GLY A 234 2.06 3.04 -1.54
C GLY A 234 1.64 3.33 -0.10
N LEU A 235 1.73 2.31 0.75
CA LEU A 235 1.25 2.32 2.13
C LEU A 235 2.40 1.95 3.08
N VAL A 236 2.58 2.77 4.10
CA VAL A 236 3.54 2.51 5.19
C VAL A 236 2.74 2.31 6.46
N VAL A 237 2.93 1.18 7.14
CA VAL A 237 2.23 0.85 8.39
C VAL A 237 3.26 0.63 9.49
N ARG A 238 3.07 1.30 10.63
CA ARG A 238 3.98 1.24 11.77
C ARG A 238 3.20 1.01 13.06
N GLY A 239 3.63 0.02 13.85
CA GLY A 239 3.11 -0.19 15.20
C GLY A 239 1.67 -0.69 15.24
N ALA A 240 1.00 -0.43 16.37
CA ALA A 240 -0.37 -0.85 16.58
C ALA A 240 -1.35 0.14 15.94
N THR A 241 -2.18 -0.37 15.04
CA THR A 241 -3.23 0.40 14.37
C THR A 241 -4.55 -0.35 14.47
N SER A 242 -5.66 0.35 14.20
CA SER A 242 -6.95 -0.28 13.96
C SER A 242 -7.54 0.20 12.63
N VAL A 243 -6.67 0.36 11.63
CA VAL A 243 -7.01 0.94 10.34
C VAL A 243 -7.36 -0.16 9.33
N SER A 244 -8.45 0.05 8.60
CA SER A 244 -8.79 -0.75 7.42
C SER A 244 -8.61 0.07 6.14
N ALA A 245 -7.75 -0.38 5.23
CA ALA A 245 -7.63 0.15 3.88
C ALA A 245 -8.37 -0.76 2.88
N SER A 246 -9.15 -0.18 1.96
CA SER A 246 -9.89 -0.96 0.97
C SER A 246 -10.02 -0.26 -0.39
N GLN A 247 -10.30 -1.03 -1.44
CA GLN A 247 -10.46 -0.52 -2.81
C GLN A 247 -9.22 0.23 -3.30
N VAL A 248 -8.05 -0.34 -3.04
CA VAL A 248 -6.77 0.24 -3.44
C VAL A 248 -6.51 -0.10 -4.90
N ARG A 249 -6.23 0.91 -5.71
CA ARG A 249 -5.90 0.81 -7.13
C ARG A 249 -4.56 1.50 -7.36
N GLY A 250 -3.73 0.94 -8.23
CA GLY A 250 -2.51 1.64 -8.58
C GLY A 250 -1.67 1.03 -9.69
N SER A 251 -0.66 1.80 -10.08
CA SER A 251 0.35 1.39 -11.06
C SER A 251 1.68 2.12 -10.89
N GLY A 252 2.77 1.48 -11.30
CA GLY A 252 4.11 2.07 -11.24
C GLY A 252 4.58 2.24 -9.80
N LEU A 253 4.44 1.19 -8.97
CA LEU A 253 4.82 1.25 -7.56
C LEU A 253 6.08 0.41 -7.27
N GLY A 254 7.03 0.98 -6.53
CA GLY A 254 8.18 0.20 -6.02
C GLY A 254 7.75 -0.82 -4.96
N LEU A 255 6.85 -0.43 -4.06
CA LEU A 255 6.33 -1.27 -3.00
C LEU A 255 4.89 -0.89 -2.69
N LEU A 256 3.97 -1.84 -2.59
CA LEU A 256 2.60 -1.52 -2.16
C LEU A 256 2.52 -1.31 -0.65
N VAL A 257 3.01 -2.25 0.17
CA VAL A 257 2.94 -2.14 1.64
C VAL A 257 4.29 -2.40 2.32
N ASP A 258 4.74 -1.42 3.10
CA ASP A 258 5.84 -1.56 4.07
C ASP A 258 5.25 -1.63 5.49
N ALA A 259 5.34 -2.79 6.15
CA ALA A 259 4.80 -3.05 7.47
C ALA A 259 5.91 -3.37 8.48
N VAL A 260 6.03 -2.55 9.54
CA VAL A 260 7.02 -2.76 10.61
C VAL A 260 6.36 -2.71 11.97
N SER A 261 6.56 -3.77 12.75
CA SER A 261 5.96 -3.94 14.08
C SER A 261 4.43 -3.80 14.05
N THR A 262 3.81 -4.20 12.94
CA THR A 262 2.40 -3.92 12.64
C THR A 262 1.46 -4.87 13.39
N SER A 263 0.45 -4.30 14.06
CA SER A 263 -0.71 -5.04 14.58
C SER A 263 -2.02 -4.34 14.24
N GLY A 264 -3.04 -5.09 13.83
CA GLY A 264 -4.43 -4.62 13.67
C GLY A 264 -4.72 -3.88 12.35
N PHE A 265 -3.81 -3.97 11.37
CA PHE A 265 -4.03 -3.40 10.03
C PHE A 265 -4.65 -4.43 9.08
N THR A 266 -5.63 -4.00 8.30
CA THR A 266 -6.24 -4.83 7.25
C THR A 266 -6.22 -4.13 5.89
N LEU A 267 -5.88 -4.86 4.84
CA LEU A 267 -5.99 -4.42 3.44
C LEU A 267 -6.96 -5.32 2.68
N SER A 268 -7.95 -4.75 2.01
CA SER A 268 -8.91 -5.51 1.20
C SER A 268 -9.20 -4.91 -0.18
N ASP A 269 -9.59 -5.74 -1.15
CA ASP A 269 -9.90 -5.30 -2.52
C ASP A 269 -8.80 -4.40 -3.08
N ALA A 270 -7.59 -4.94 -3.24
CA ALA A 270 -6.48 -4.22 -3.86
C ALA A 270 -6.26 -4.75 -5.29
N ASN A 271 -6.20 -3.86 -6.28
CA ASN A 271 -5.90 -4.21 -7.67
C ASN A 271 -4.79 -3.27 -8.17
N VAL A 272 -3.56 -3.78 -8.23
CA VAL A 272 -2.37 -2.98 -8.50
C VAL A 272 -1.52 -3.67 -9.56
N SER A 273 -1.25 -2.98 -10.66
CA SER A 273 -0.40 -3.48 -11.74
C SER A 273 0.94 -2.76 -11.77
N ASP A 274 1.91 -3.24 -12.54
CA ASP A 274 3.21 -2.58 -12.68
C ASP A 274 3.86 -2.26 -11.31
N ILE A 275 3.96 -3.27 -10.44
CA ILE A 275 4.60 -3.16 -9.13
C ILE A 275 5.87 -4.01 -9.02
N GLU A 276 6.82 -3.59 -8.20
CA GLU A 276 8.00 -4.43 -7.94
C GLU A 276 7.77 -5.42 -6.78
N VAL A 277 7.19 -4.95 -5.65
CA VAL A 277 6.94 -5.77 -4.45
C VAL A 277 5.54 -5.46 -3.88
N LEU A 278 4.81 -6.50 -3.47
CA LEU A 278 3.52 -6.33 -2.79
C LEU A 278 3.74 -5.96 -1.31
N LEU A 279 4.46 -6.77 -0.55
CA LEU A 279 4.56 -6.63 0.90
C LEU A 279 5.97 -6.90 1.41
N LEU A 280 6.48 -5.98 2.22
CA LEU A 280 7.60 -6.20 3.13
C LEU A 280 7.10 -6.08 4.57
N GLY A 281 7.16 -7.16 5.33
CA GLY A 281 6.72 -7.24 6.71
C GLY A 281 7.87 -7.60 7.65
N THR A 282 8.13 -6.77 8.66
CA THR A 282 9.10 -7.08 9.73
C THR A 282 8.45 -6.95 11.11
N ASP A 283 8.65 -7.95 11.98
CA ASP A 283 8.00 -8.01 13.30
C ASP A 283 6.47 -7.92 13.21
N VAL A 284 5.87 -8.61 12.24
CA VAL A 284 4.40 -8.59 12.08
C VAL A 284 3.75 -9.31 13.27
N LEU A 285 2.72 -8.67 13.86
CA LEU A 285 1.97 -9.20 15.01
C LEU A 285 0.51 -9.51 14.65
N ASP A 286 -0.11 -8.69 13.81
CA ASP A 286 -1.45 -8.94 13.27
C ASP A 286 -1.65 -8.15 11.98
N LEU A 287 -1.70 -8.87 10.85
CA LEU A 287 -1.81 -8.31 9.51
C LEU A 287 -2.67 -9.21 8.63
N THR A 288 -3.74 -8.66 8.05
CA THR A 288 -4.67 -9.41 7.19
C THR A 288 -4.87 -8.74 5.85
N PHE A 289 -4.55 -9.46 4.77
CA PHE A 289 -4.76 -9.07 3.38
C PHE A 289 -5.81 -9.98 2.75
N SER A 290 -6.77 -9.41 2.01
CA SER A 290 -7.84 -10.18 1.36
C SER A 290 -8.23 -9.60 -0.01
N ALA A 291 -8.57 -10.43 -0.98
CA ALA A 291 -8.97 -9.95 -2.32
C ALA A 291 -7.89 -9.06 -2.96
N ILE A 292 -6.65 -9.55 -3.00
CA ILE A 292 -5.49 -8.84 -3.56
C ILE A 292 -5.20 -9.38 -4.95
N THR A 293 -5.28 -8.55 -5.97
CA THR A 293 -4.86 -8.85 -7.34
C THR A 293 -3.67 -7.97 -7.70
N VAL A 294 -2.50 -8.56 -7.91
CA VAL A 294 -1.30 -7.81 -8.29
C VAL A 294 -0.53 -8.45 -9.43
N SER A 295 0.04 -7.61 -10.28
CA SER A 295 0.92 -8.03 -11.38
C SER A 295 2.21 -7.24 -11.40
N SER A 296 3.34 -7.91 -11.57
CA SER A 296 4.65 -7.29 -11.54
C SER A 296 4.90 -6.30 -12.68
N ALA A 297 5.87 -5.41 -12.48
CA ALA A 297 6.42 -4.56 -13.53
C ALA A 297 7.09 -5.39 -14.64
N PRO A 298 6.96 -5.02 -15.94
CA PRO A 298 7.57 -5.75 -17.05
C PRO A 298 9.10 -5.73 -17.04
N SER A 299 9.71 -4.74 -16.40
CA SER A 299 11.15 -4.50 -16.39
C SER A 299 11.83 -5.19 -15.21
N GLY A 300 12.02 -6.50 -15.36
CA GLY A 300 13.07 -7.31 -14.72
C GLY A 300 13.30 -7.11 -13.22
N GLY A 301 12.74 -8.01 -12.40
CA GLY A 301 13.14 -8.35 -11.03
C GLY A 301 13.31 -7.18 -10.06
N SER A 302 12.54 -7.15 -8.97
CA SER A 302 12.74 -6.11 -7.95
C SER A 302 14.17 -6.10 -7.41
N THR A 303 14.72 -4.90 -7.21
CA THR A 303 16.00 -4.72 -6.50
C THR A 303 15.84 -4.70 -4.98
N THR A 304 14.60 -4.64 -4.49
CA THR A 304 14.28 -4.52 -3.07
C THR A 304 14.11 -5.89 -2.41
N SER A 305 13.37 -6.79 -3.06
CA SER A 305 13.19 -8.18 -2.62
C SER A 305 12.99 -9.11 -3.82
N PRO A 306 13.58 -10.31 -3.84
CA PRO A 306 13.29 -11.28 -4.90
C PRO A 306 11.88 -11.88 -4.80
N TRP A 307 11.18 -11.64 -3.69
CA TRP A 307 9.85 -12.16 -3.37
C TRP A 307 8.78 -11.08 -3.49
N ALA A 308 7.61 -11.42 -4.06
CA ALA A 308 6.46 -10.52 -4.08
C ALA A 308 6.00 -10.18 -2.66
N VAL A 309 6.07 -11.15 -1.75
CA VAL A 309 5.77 -11.02 -0.34
C VAL A 309 6.97 -11.52 0.46
N ASP A 310 7.54 -10.70 1.35
CA ASP A 310 8.55 -11.11 2.32
C ASP A 310 8.11 -10.67 3.72
N VAL A 311 7.77 -11.64 4.58
CA VAL A 311 7.21 -11.37 5.91
C VAL A 311 7.96 -12.16 6.98
N ARG A 312 8.52 -11.44 7.96
CA ARG A 312 8.88 -11.98 9.27
C ARG A 312 7.76 -11.73 10.27
N ASN A 313 7.09 -12.79 10.67
CA ASN A 313 5.89 -12.79 11.50
C ASN A 313 6.16 -13.41 12.88
N GLU A 314 5.76 -12.69 13.93
CA GLU A 314 5.81 -13.16 15.32
C GLU A 314 4.40 -13.29 15.93
N GLY A 315 3.34 -12.95 15.17
CA GLY A 315 1.95 -13.08 15.57
C GLY A 315 1.12 -13.76 14.48
N SER A 316 0.14 -13.06 13.91
CA SER A 316 -0.73 -13.60 12.86
C SER A 316 -0.55 -12.84 11.54
N PHE A 317 -0.28 -13.58 10.47
CA PHE A 317 -0.31 -13.07 9.10
C PHE A 317 -1.29 -13.88 8.27
N ARG A 318 -2.23 -13.22 7.60
CA ARG A 318 -3.19 -13.85 6.69
C ARG A 318 -3.19 -13.17 5.32
N LEU A 319 -3.09 -13.97 4.27
CA LEU A 319 -3.34 -13.57 2.89
C LEU A 319 -4.42 -14.49 2.33
N GLN A 320 -5.52 -13.92 1.84
CA GLN A 320 -6.65 -14.71 1.34
C GLN A 320 -7.26 -14.18 0.05
N ASP A 321 -7.89 -15.05 -0.73
CA ASP A 321 -8.62 -14.74 -1.96
C ASP A 321 -7.79 -13.89 -2.95
N SER A 322 -6.52 -14.24 -3.16
CA SER A 322 -5.55 -13.34 -3.79
C SER A 322 -4.85 -13.96 -5.00
N ASN A 323 -4.53 -13.14 -6.00
CA ASN A 323 -3.82 -13.52 -7.22
C ASN A 323 -2.57 -12.65 -7.39
N LEU A 324 -1.39 -13.28 -7.42
CA LEU A 324 -0.10 -12.63 -7.61
C LEU A 324 0.56 -13.16 -8.88
N SER A 325 0.85 -12.27 -9.84
CA SER A 325 1.35 -12.66 -11.17
C SER A 325 2.59 -11.90 -11.63
N GLY A 326 3.43 -12.54 -12.44
CA GLY A 326 4.59 -11.95 -13.11
C GLY A 326 5.87 -11.85 -12.26
N PHE A 327 5.81 -12.16 -10.96
CA PHE A 327 6.96 -12.02 -10.06
C PHE A 327 7.99 -13.15 -10.26
N SER A 328 9.25 -12.88 -9.87
CA SER A 328 10.32 -13.88 -9.86
C SER A 328 10.23 -14.85 -8.68
N GLY A 329 9.71 -14.39 -7.54
CA GLY A 329 9.48 -15.22 -6.35
C GLY A 329 8.13 -14.87 -5.75
N GLY A 330 7.45 -15.88 -5.20
CA GLY A 330 6.11 -15.73 -4.65
C GLY A 330 6.16 -15.14 -3.24
N ILE A 331 6.28 -16.01 -2.25
CA ILE A 331 6.06 -15.68 -0.85
C ILE A 331 7.21 -16.21 0.00
N ARG A 332 7.82 -15.34 0.79
CA ARG A 332 8.76 -15.70 1.85
C ARG A 332 8.14 -15.45 3.21
N LEU A 333 8.15 -16.47 4.05
CA LEU A 333 7.57 -16.46 5.39
C LEU A 333 8.61 -16.92 6.40
N THR A 334 8.89 -16.06 7.37
CA THR A 334 9.81 -16.40 8.47
C THR A 334 9.21 -16.06 9.82
N GLY A 335 9.75 -16.65 10.89
CA GLY A 335 9.44 -16.28 12.27
C GLY A 335 8.70 -17.35 13.05
N SER A 336 8.15 -16.96 14.20
CA SER A 336 7.49 -17.87 15.15
C SER A 336 5.97 -17.81 15.13
N GLY A 337 5.39 -16.91 14.33
CA GLY A 337 3.95 -16.69 14.25
C GLY A 337 3.17 -17.72 13.43
N SER A 338 1.86 -17.50 13.33
CA SER A 338 0.95 -18.23 12.45
C SER A 338 0.81 -17.52 11.11
N HIS A 339 1.04 -18.24 10.04
CA HIS A 339 0.89 -17.81 8.66
C HIS A 339 -0.28 -18.56 8.02
N ILE A 340 -1.16 -17.84 7.32
CA ILE A 340 -2.31 -18.44 6.64
C ILE A 340 -2.40 -17.90 5.22
N LEU A 341 -2.35 -18.80 4.25
CA LEU A 341 -2.57 -18.56 2.83
C LEU A 341 -3.82 -19.34 2.43
N ASP A 342 -4.89 -18.65 2.03
CA ASP A 342 -6.21 -19.25 1.83
C ASP A 342 -6.85 -18.75 0.53
N GLY A 343 -6.98 -19.59 -0.50
CA GLY A 343 -7.44 -19.15 -1.82
C GLY A 343 -6.42 -18.24 -2.51
N VAL A 344 -5.14 -18.61 -2.47
CA VAL A 344 -4.04 -17.81 -3.06
C VAL A 344 -3.54 -18.47 -4.35
N ASP A 345 -3.67 -17.76 -5.45
CA ASP A 345 -3.16 -18.14 -6.77
C ASP A 345 -1.85 -17.41 -7.09
N LEU A 346 -0.87 -18.15 -7.62
CA LEU A 346 0.45 -17.64 -7.97
C LEU A 346 0.77 -17.96 -9.45
N ASP A 347 1.23 -16.97 -10.22
CA ASP A 347 1.75 -17.14 -11.58
C ASP A 347 3.12 -16.46 -11.70
N LEU A 348 4.19 -17.26 -11.65
CA LEU A 348 5.55 -16.78 -11.36
C LEU A 348 6.59 -17.23 -12.40
N SER A 349 7.80 -16.69 -12.25
CA SER A 349 8.99 -17.08 -13.01
C SER A 349 10.11 -17.68 -12.15
N GLY A 350 9.79 -18.08 -10.92
CA GLY A 350 10.70 -18.78 -10.00
C GLY A 350 9.91 -19.40 -8.84
N ALA A 351 10.55 -19.54 -7.68
CA ALA A 351 9.99 -20.31 -6.56
C ALA A 351 8.68 -19.72 -6.01
N PHE A 352 7.76 -20.60 -5.63
CA PHE A 352 6.50 -20.22 -5.01
C PHE A 352 6.71 -19.73 -3.59
N ILE A 353 7.48 -20.50 -2.80
CA ILE A 353 7.55 -20.28 -1.37
C ILE A 353 8.92 -20.59 -0.75
N ASP A 354 9.34 -19.75 0.19
CA ASP A 354 10.41 -20.02 1.15
C ASP A 354 9.84 -19.80 2.56
N ALA A 355 9.59 -20.89 3.29
CA ALA A 355 9.02 -20.84 4.63
C ALA A 355 9.97 -21.45 5.65
N SER A 356 10.33 -20.68 6.68
CA SER A 356 11.20 -21.17 7.76
C SER A 356 10.85 -20.59 9.12
N GLY A 357 11.29 -21.26 10.18
CA GLY A 357 11.12 -20.78 11.56
C GLY A 357 10.48 -21.82 12.45
N THR A 358 9.85 -21.37 13.53
CA THR A 358 9.26 -22.25 14.56
C THR A 358 7.75 -22.11 14.66
N GLY A 359 7.16 -21.30 13.79
CA GLY A 359 5.72 -21.05 13.71
C GLY A 359 4.93 -22.11 12.95
N SER A 360 3.74 -21.73 12.52
CA SER A 360 2.84 -22.58 11.73
C SER A 360 2.46 -21.96 10.40
N LEU A 361 2.34 -22.79 9.35
CA LEU A 361 1.84 -22.39 8.03
C LEU A 361 0.61 -23.20 7.65
N LEU A 362 -0.51 -22.56 7.38
CA LEU A 362 -1.65 -23.17 6.71
C LEU A 362 -1.72 -22.66 5.28
N VAL A 363 -1.72 -23.57 4.32
CA VAL A 363 -2.04 -23.30 2.92
C VAL A 363 -3.26 -24.09 2.53
N GLU A 364 -4.33 -23.41 2.15
CA GLU A 364 -5.61 -23.99 1.78
C GLU A 364 -6.07 -23.36 0.46
N ASP A 365 -6.49 -24.19 -0.49
CA ASP A 365 -7.04 -23.79 -1.79
C ASP A 365 -6.11 -22.88 -2.62
N GLY A 366 -5.65 -23.36 -3.77
CA GLY A 366 -4.88 -22.50 -4.68
C GLY A 366 -4.37 -23.19 -5.93
N THR A 367 -4.02 -22.37 -6.92
CA THR A 367 -3.33 -22.80 -8.15
C THR A 367 -2.03 -22.03 -8.29
N TRP A 368 -0.91 -22.73 -8.19
CA TRP A 368 0.43 -22.17 -8.24
C TRP A 368 1.12 -22.62 -9.53
N VAL A 369 1.51 -21.68 -10.38
CA VAL A 369 2.13 -21.94 -11.68
C VAL A 369 3.45 -21.19 -11.78
N THR A 370 4.52 -21.87 -12.18
CA THR A 370 5.82 -21.23 -12.40
C THR A 370 6.45 -21.60 -13.71
N SER A 371 7.08 -20.63 -14.37
CA SER A 371 7.95 -20.87 -15.54
C SER A 371 9.42 -21.06 -15.17
N GLY A 372 9.78 -20.86 -13.90
CA GLY A 372 11.15 -20.92 -13.39
C GLY A 372 11.50 -22.26 -12.74
N ASP A 373 12.59 -22.25 -11.96
CA ASP A 373 13.09 -23.41 -11.22
C ASP A 373 12.76 -23.31 -9.72
N GLY A 374 12.67 -24.49 -9.07
CA GLY A 374 12.33 -24.65 -7.66
C GLY A 374 10.86 -24.37 -7.36
N PHE A 375 10.19 -25.25 -6.62
CA PHE A 375 8.82 -24.98 -6.16
C PHE A 375 8.84 -24.29 -4.79
N GLY A 376 9.72 -24.74 -3.90
CA GLY A 376 9.91 -24.04 -2.64
C GLY A 376 10.74 -24.80 -1.61
N HIS A 377 11.03 -24.09 -0.52
CA HIS A 377 11.79 -24.58 0.61
C HIS A 377 10.98 -24.45 1.89
N LEU A 378 10.92 -25.52 2.67
CA LEU A 378 10.29 -25.56 3.98
C LEU A 378 11.33 -25.98 5.02
N SER A 379 11.45 -25.22 6.12
CA SER A 379 12.35 -25.63 7.20
C SER A 379 11.87 -25.33 8.61
N SER A 380 11.93 -26.36 9.46
CA SER A 380 11.71 -26.33 10.92
C SER A 380 10.30 -25.99 11.42
N LEU A 381 9.45 -25.42 10.57
CA LEU A 381 8.06 -25.04 10.90
C LEU A 381 7.12 -26.25 10.92
N THR A 382 5.92 -26.05 11.48
CA THR A 382 4.79 -26.96 11.25
C THR A 382 3.94 -26.42 10.09
N SER A 383 3.54 -27.26 9.13
CA SER A 383 2.66 -26.79 8.05
C SER A 383 1.55 -27.76 7.68
N GLU A 384 0.41 -27.22 7.27
CA GLU A 384 -0.71 -27.96 6.70
C GLU A 384 -1.02 -27.42 5.29
N TRP A 385 -1.14 -28.32 4.33
CA TRP A 385 -1.38 -28.03 2.92
C TRP A 385 -2.62 -28.78 2.45
N ARG A 386 -3.60 -28.07 1.89
CA ARG A 386 -4.90 -28.63 1.53
C ARG A 386 -5.36 -28.12 0.17
N GLN A 387 -5.82 -29.02 -0.69
CA GLN A 387 -6.49 -28.67 -1.95
C GLN A 387 -5.64 -27.73 -2.83
N LEU A 388 -4.38 -28.06 -3.01
CA LEU A 388 -3.41 -27.21 -3.70
C LEU A 388 -2.89 -27.91 -4.96
N SER A 389 -2.84 -27.17 -6.06
CA SER A 389 -2.17 -27.60 -7.29
C SER A 389 -0.96 -26.72 -7.54
N MET A 390 0.23 -27.32 -7.62
CA MET A 390 1.47 -26.67 -8.02
C MET A 390 1.90 -27.24 -9.36
N SER A 391 2.18 -26.37 -10.33
CA SER A 391 2.60 -26.80 -11.66
C SER A 391 3.65 -25.91 -12.31
N GLY A 392 4.30 -26.45 -13.34
CA GLY A 392 5.34 -25.75 -14.09
C GLY A 392 6.72 -26.24 -13.72
N GLY A 393 7.74 -25.39 -13.65
CA GLY A 393 9.11 -25.82 -13.37
C GLY A 393 9.94 -26.13 -14.62
N THR A 394 11.27 -26.08 -14.51
CA THR A 394 12.16 -26.65 -15.54
C THR A 394 12.75 -27.99 -15.10
N ALA A 395 13.50 -28.62 -16.01
CA ALA A 395 14.05 -29.95 -15.83
C ALA A 395 15.23 -30.02 -14.84
N ALA A 396 15.78 -28.88 -14.42
CA ALA A 396 17.11 -28.79 -13.84
C ALA A 396 17.16 -28.92 -12.30
N GLU A 397 16.08 -28.60 -11.59
CA GLU A 397 16.11 -28.49 -10.13
C GLU A 397 15.02 -29.31 -9.43
N SER A 398 15.20 -29.47 -8.11
CA SER A 398 14.24 -30.13 -7.23
C SER A 398 12.96 -29.30 -7.10
N GLY A 399 11.82 -29.98 -6.89
CA GLY A 399 10.53 -29.35 -6.64
C GLY A 399 10.50 -28.73 -5.24
N LEU A 400 10.04 -29.51 -4.26
CA LEU A 400 9.95 -29.11 -2.86
C LEU A 400 11.14 -29.65 -2.07
N GLU A 401 11.82 -28.79 -1.33
CA GLU A 401 12.86 -29.16 -0.37
C GLU A 401 12.31 -28.97 1.04
N VAL A 402 12.35 -30.03 1.86
CA VAL A 402 11.80 -30.03 3.22
C VAL A 402 12.89 -30.44 4.21
N ILE A 403 13.34 -29.48 5.02
CA ILE A 403 14.44 -29.66 5.98
C ILE A 403 13.94 -29.37 7.41
N GLY A 404 13.61 -30.43 8.14
CA GLY A 404 13.07 -30.33 9.50
C GLY A 404 11.63 -29.84 9.55
N GLY A 405 10.93 -30.17 10.64
CA GLY A 405 9.55 -29.74 10.87
C GLY A 405 8.54 -30.87 10.68
N GLN A 406 7.26 -30.51 10.78
CA GLN A 406 6.13 -31.44 10.63
C GLN A 406 5.18 -30.91 9.56
N HIS A 407 4.95 -31.68 8.51
CA HIS A 407 4.22 -31.22 7.33
C HIS A 407 3.12 -32.20 6.97
N SER A 408 1.88 -31.73 6.86
CA SER A 408 0.74 -32.53 6.41
C SER A 408 0.24 -32.03 5.07
N PHE A 409 0.10 -32.94 4.11
CA PHE A 409 -0.41 -32.67 2.77
C PHE A 409 -1.70 -33.46 2.55
N THR A 410 -2.78 -32.78 2.19
CA THR A 410 -4.08 -33.39 1.91
C THR A 410 -4.62 -32.92 0.56
N MET A 411 -4.76 -33.84 -0.39
CA MET A 411 -5.16 -33.52 -1.77
C MET A 411 -4.27 -32.44 -2.37
N VAL A 412 -2.96 -32.71 -2.41
CA VAL A 412 -1.95 -31.79 -2.97
C VAL A 412 -1.34 -32.44 -4.20
N GLU A 413 -1.36 -31.72 -5.31
CA GLU A 413 -0.82 -32.15 -6.59
C GLU A 413 0.35 -31.26 -6.97
N VAL A 414 1.50 -31.86 -7.23
CA VAL A 414 2.74 -31.19 -7.58
C VAL A 414 3.21 -31.80 -8.90
N GLY A 415 3.29 -30.99 -9.96
CA GLY A 415 3.53 -31.53 -11.29
C GLY A 415 4.38 -30.64 -12.17
N ARG A 416 5.28 -31.25 -12.93
CA ARG A 416 5.99 -30.56 -14.00
C ARG A 416 5.92 -31.35 -15.29
N GLN A 417 6.27 -30.70 -16.40
CA GLN A 417 6.34 -31.41 -17.68
C GLN A 417 7.50 -32.43 -17.65
N TYR A 418 7.17 -33.69 -17.97
CA TYR A 418 8.16 -34.76 -18.09
C TYR A 418 9.27 -34.43 -19.11
N ASN A 419 10.52 -34.73 -18.73
CA ASN A 419 11.68 -34.60 -19.60
C ASN A 419 12.55 -35.87 -19.58
N ALA A 420 12.67 -36.54 -20.74
CA ALA A 420 13.46 -37.77 -20.89
C ALA A 420 14.99 -37.58 -20.76
N ALA A 421 15.48 -36.34 -20.80
CA ALA A 421 16.90 -36.04 -20.59
C ALA A 421 17.28 -35.85 -19.12
N ASP A 422 16.29 -35.71 -18.23
CA ASP A 422 16.51 -35.49 -16.81
C ASP A 422 16.99 -36.77 -16.10
N GLN A 423 18.02 -36.60 -15.28
CA GLN A 423 18.73 -37.68 -14.59
C GLN A 423 18.95 -37.39 -13.10
N GLN A 424 18.51 -36.22 -12.59
CA GLN A 424 18.93 -35.76 -11.26
C GLN A 424 17.84 -35.03 -10.48
N SER A 425 16.77 -34.56 -11.12
CA SER A 425 15.77 -33.78 -10.40
C SER A 425 14.97 -34.63 -9.40
N VAL A 426 14.58 -34.01 -8.29
CA VAL A 426 13.80 -34.64 -7.22
C VAL A 426 12.49 -33.88 -7.04
N GLY A 427 11.34 -34.54 -7.02
CA GLY A 427 10.05 -33.87 -6.84
C GLY A 427 9.87 -33.32 -5.43
N MET A 428 10.15 -34.15 -4.43
CA MET A 428 10.25 -33.74 -3.03
C MET A 428 11.45 -34.38 -2.37
N ASP A 429 12.34 -33.57 -1.83
CA ASP A 429 13.50 -33.98 -1.05
C ASP A 429 13.24 -33.71 0.44
N VAL A 430 13.36 -34.73 1.28
CA VAL A 430 12.98 -34.69 2.69
C VAL A 430 14.15 -35.10 3.58
N LEU A 431 14.54 -34.20 4.49
CA LEU A 431 15.64 -34.41 5.45
C LEU A 431 15.20 -33.96 6.85
N TRP A 432 15.42 -34.82 7.86
CA TRP A 432 15.12 -34.56 9.27
C TRP A 432 13.68 -34.13 9.57
N ALA A 433 12.71 -34.49 8.71
CA ALA A 433 11.33 -33.98 8.77
C ALA A 433 10.29 -35.11 8.81
N ASP A 434 9.13 -34.80 9.39
CA ASP A 434 7.96 -35.67 9.41
C ASP A 434 6.95 -35.21 8.34
N ILE A 435 6.56 -36.10 7.45
CA ILE A 435 5.56 -35.87 6.39
C ILE A 435 4.34 -36.75 6.64
N THR A 436 3.14 -36.15 6.60
CA THR A 436 1.86 -36.87 6.53
C THR A 436 1.25 -36.66 5.14
N ALA A 437 1.16 -37.72 4.35
CA ALA A 437 0.69 -37.71 2.96
C ALA A 437 -0.69 -38.36 2.82
N ASN A 438 -1.72 -37.54 2.58
CA ASN A 438 -3.10 -37.96 2.38
C ASN A 438 -3.59 -37.51 1.00
N GLY A 439 -3.26 -38.25 -0.04
CA GLY A 439 -3.52 -37.86 -1.42
C GLY A 439 -2.49 -36.83 -1.92
N LEU A 440 -1.21 -37.07 -1.63
CA LEU A 440 -0.10 -36.29 -2.15
C LEU A 440 0.36 -36.89 -3.48
N THR A 441 0.52 -36.07 -4.52
CA THR A 441 0.93 -36.51 -5.85
C THR A 441 2.11 -35.71 -6.37
N PHE A 442 3.16 -36.39 -6.85
CA PHE A 442 4.28 -35.80 -7.58
C PHE A 442 4.35 -36.35 -9.00
N SER A 443 4.56 -35.51 -9.99
CA SER A 443 4.75 -35.96 -11.38
C SER A 443 5.79 -35.16 -12.19
N GLY A 444 6.61 -35.85 -12.99
CA GLY A 444 7.52 -35.19 -13.94
C GLY A 444 9.01 -35.18 -13.58
N TRP A 445 9.40 -35.66 -12.40
CA TRP A 445 10.78 -35.66 -11.90
C TRP A 445 11.53 -36.97 -12.16
N ASN A 446 12.87 -36.92 -12.13
CA ASN A 446 13.69 -38.13 -12.24
C ASN A 446 13.49 -39.02 -11.01
N THR A 447 13.59 -38.42 -9.82
CA THR A 447 13.17 -39.05 -8.57
C THR A 447 11.90 -38.38 -8.09
N GLY A 448 10.82 -39.12 -7.86
CA GLY A 448 9.53 -38.56 -7.44
C GLY A 448 9.64 -37.97 -6.03
N VAL A 449 9.96 -38.82 -5.06
CA VAL A 449 10.21 -38.44 -3.66
C VAL A 449 11.51 -39.08 -3.19
N ASP A 450 12.34 -38.30 -2.53
CA ASP A 450 13.56 -38.74 -1.84
C ASP A 450 13.37 -38.56 -0.33
N CYS A 451 13.31 -39.68 0.39
CA CYS A 451 13.28 -39.71 1.84
C CYS A 451 14.69 -40.03 2.34
N GLY A 452 15.45 -38.98 2.62
CA GLY A 452 16.84 -39.08 3.06
C GLY A 452 16.98 -39.33 4.56
N GLN A 453 18.01 -38.72 5.15
CA GLN A 453 18.36 -38.94 6.56
C GLN A 453 17.26 -38.49 7.52
N ASP A 454 16.90 -39.38 8.45
CA ASP A 454 15.92 -39.13 9.52
C ASP A 454 14.60 -38.53 8.99
N CYS A 455 14.21 -38.92 7.78
CA CYS A 455 12.93 -38.60 7.18
C CYS A 455 11.87 -39.63 7.62
N PHE A 456 10.67 -39.16 7.98
CA PHE A 456 9.54 -40.01 8.33
C PHE A 456 8.33 -39.66 7.48
N ILE A 457 7.93 -40.53 6.55
CA ILE A 457 6.73 -40.31 5.71
C ILE A 457 5.63 -41.29 6.13
N THR A 458 4.47 -40.75 6.54
CA THR A 458 3.29 -41.54 6.90
C THR A 458 2.05 -41.07 6.17
N GLY A 459 0.95 -41.82 6.21
CA GLY A 459 -0.37 -41.35 5.74
C GLY A 459 -1.14 -42.33 4.86
N ASP A 460 -2.27 -41.85 4.33
CA ASP A 460 -3.22 -42.66 3.57
C ASP A 460 -2.73 -42.96 2.13
N SER A 461 -2.19 -41.97 1.42
CA SER A 461 -1.77 -42.18 0.04
C SER A 461 -0.74 -41.19 -0.49
N LEU A 462 0.23 -41.75 -1.22
CA LEU A 462 1.25 -41.04 -1.99
C LEU A 462 1.32 -41.62 -3.41
N THR A 463 1.30 -40.74 -4.40
CA THR A 463 1.48 -41.09 -5.82
C THR A 463 2.68 -40.36 -6.39
N THR A 464 3.57 -41.09 -7.05
CA THR A 464 4.67 -40.53 -7.84
C THR A 464 4.54 -41.05 -9.26
N GLY A 465 4.61 -40.20 -10.28
CA GLY A 465 4.49 -40.69 -11.64
C GLY A 465 5.10 -39.84 -12.75
N GLN A 466 5.04 -40.35 -13.99
CA GLN A 466 5.52 -39.64 -15.18
C GLN A 466 6.98 -39.16 -15.02
N GLY A 467 7.90 -40.07 -14.68
CA GLY A 467 9.26 -39.76 -14.23
C GLY A 467 10.27 -40.90 -14.43
N GLY A 468 11.40 -40.85 -13.74
CA GLY A 468 12.21 -42.06 -13.53
C GLY A 468 12.91 -42.69 -14.73
N VAL A 469 13.49 -41.96 -15.68
CA VAL A 469 14.36 -42.57 -16.71
C VAL A 469 15.80 -42.75 -16.23
N ASN A 470 16.55 -43.67 -16.87
CA ASN A 470 17.97 -43.92 -16.60
C ASN A 470 18.29 -44.25 -15.12
N GLY A 471 17.44 -45.05 -14.46
CA GLY A 471 17.60 -45.41 -13.05
C GLY A 471 16.96 -44.45 -12.05
N GLY A 472 16.21 -43.44 -12.51
CA GLY A 472 15.39 -42.60 -11.63
C GLY A 472 14.27 -43.39 -10.96
N SER A 473 13.89 -42.99 -9.74
CA SER A 473 13.00 -43.76 -8.88
C SER A 473 11.69 -43.04 -8.59
N GLY A 474 10.56 -43.74 -8.54
CA GLY A 474 9.32 -43.16 -8.02
C GLY A 474 9.49 -42.71 -6.57
N MET A 475 10.01 -43.62 -5.73
CA MET A 475 10.38 -43.38 -4.34
C MET A 475 11.83 -43.84 -4.09
N LEU A 476 12.65 -42.97 -3.51
CA LEU A 476 13.96 -43.29 -2.95
C LEU A 476 13.90 -43.20 -1.42
N VAL A 477 14.43 -44.20 -0.73
CA VAL A 477 14.59 -44.20 0.74
C VAL A 477 16.06 -44.46 1.05
N ASP A 478 16.73 -43.45 1.64
CA ASP A 478 18.15 -43.45 1.99
C ASP A 478 18.40 -42.82 3.38
N GLY A 479 17.97 -43.54 4.43
CA GLY A 479 18.20 -43.18 5.83
C GLY A 479 16.95 -42.79 6.63
N GLY A 480 15.75 -43.07 6.08
CA GLY A 480 14.47 -42.74 6.69
C GLY A 480 13.49 -43.93 6.80
N GLU A 481 12.27 -43.64 7.25
CA GLU A 481 11.18 -44.62 7.39
C GLU A 481 9.92 -44.12 6.65
N VAL A 482 9.35 -44.98 5.80
CA VAL A 482 8.12 -44.69 5.06
C VAL A 482 7.05 -45.72 5.41
N THR A 483 5.91 -45.28 5.94
CA THR A 483 4.75 -46.11 6.32
C THR A 483 3.46 -45.59 5.71
N LEU A 484 2.95 -46.20 4.64
CA LEU A 484 1.76 -45.72 3.90
C LEU A 484 0.69 -46.81 3.74
N VAL A 485 -0.59 -46.40 3.72
CA VAL A 485 -1.67 -47.32 3.33
C VAL A 485 -1.62 -47.62 1.82
N GLY A 486 -1.43 -46.59 1.00
CA GLY A 486 -1.29 -46.72 -0.46
C GLY A 486 -0.08 -45.99 -1.03
N LEU A 487 0.74 -46.71 -1.80
CA LEU A 487 1.79 -46.13 -2.63
C LEU A 487 1.55 -46.47 -4.11
N ALA A 488 1.56 -45.47 -4.97
CA ALA A 488 1.50 -45.65 -6.42
C ALA A 488 2.76 -45.05 -7.09
N THR A 489 3.52 -45.89 -7.79
CA THR A 489 4.73 -45.49 -8.54
C THR A 489 4.49 -45.78 -10.02
N LEU A 490 4.07 -44.76 -10.77
CA LEU A 490 3.60 -44.91 -12.15
C LEU A 490 4.68 -44.44 -13.13
N ASP A 491 4.89 -45.17 -14.22
CA ASP A 491 5.77 -44.74 -15.31
C ASP A 491 7.19 -44.32 -14.83
N SER A 492 7.82 -45.13 -13.96
CA SER A 492 9.20 -44.96 -13.46
C SER A 492 10.03 -46.22 -13.73
N ASP A 493 11.29 -46.10 -14.15
CA ASP A 493 12.20 -47.24 -14.40
C ASP A 493 12.43 -48.05 -13.13
N VAL A 494 12.59 -47.35 -11.99
CA VAL A 494 12.59 -47.94 -10.67
C VAL A 494 11.36 -47.45 -9.91
N GLY A 495 10.44 -48.34 -9.53
CA GLY A 495 9.28 -47.94 -8.72
C GLY A 495 9.72 -47.45 -7.33
N VAL A 496 10.47 -48.30 -6.62
CA VAL A 496 11.04 -48.02 -5.29
C VAL A 496 12.51 -48.41 -5.27
N HIS A 497 13.38 -47.51 -4.80
CA HIS A 497 14.77 -47.76 -4.49
C HIS A 497 15.00 -47.62 -2.98
N LEU A 498 15.30 -48.74 -2.30
CA LEU A 498 15.62 -48.77 -0.87
C LEU A 498 17.14 -48.92 -0.71
N ALA A 499 17.83 -47.83 -0.40
CA ALA A 499 19.28 -47.79 -0.21
C ALA A 499 19.66 -48.06 1.26
N ASP A 500 19.07 -47.31 2.18
CA ASP A 500 19.14 -47.48 3.64
C ASP A 500 17.81 -47.04 4.26
N GLY A 501 17.35 -47.69 5.33
CA GLY A 501 16.05 -47.39 5.96
C GLY A 501 14.96 -48.45 5.74
N ASP A 502 13.70 -48.07 6.01
CA ASP A 502 12.54 -48.97 6.08
C ASP A 502 11.35 -48.48 5.24
N LEU A 503 10.68 -49.41 4.54
CA LEU A 503 9.44 -49.16 3.80
C LEU A 503 8.35 -50.16 4.19
N HIS A 504 7.23 -49.65 4.69
CA HIS A 504 6.01 -50.41 4.97
C HIS A 504 4.84 -49.85 4.16
N VAL A 505 4.27 -50.66 3.26
CA VAL A 505 3.10 -50.27 2.45
C VAL A 505 2.05 -51.36 2.46
N GLU A 506 0.78 -51.02 2.73
CA GLU A 506 -0.31 -52.01 2.68
C GLU A 506 -0.65 -52.39 1.24
N THR A 507 -0.71 -51.38 0.35
CA THR A 507 -0.96 -51.57 -1.07
C THR A 507 0.06 -50.79 -1.90
N TRP A 508 0.66 -51.49 -2.88
CA TRP A 508 1.59 -50.88 -3.83
C TRP A 508 1.14 -51.15 -5.27
N GLY A 509 0.88 -50.08 -6.01
CA GLY A 509 0.63 -50.10 -7.43
C GLY A 509 1.87 -49.63 -8.21
N ALA A 510 2.41 -50.52 -9.06
CA ALA A 510 3.46 -50.18 -10.02
C ALA A 510 2.95 -50.45 -11.43
N ALA A 511 3.08 -49.46 -12.32
CA ALA A 511 2.62 -49.53 -13.71
C ALA A 511 3.68 -48.98 -14.67
#